data_AF-X1Q3M6-F1
#
_entry.id   AF-X1Q3M6-F1
#
_cell.length_a   1.000
_cell.length_b   1.000
_cell.length_c   1.000
_cell.angle_alpha   90.00
_cell.angle_beta   90.00
_cell.angle_gamma   90.00
#
_symmetry.space_group_name_H-M   'P 1'
#
loop_
_entity.id
_entity.type
_entity.pdbx_description
1 polymer ?
#
loop_
_entity_poly.entity_id
_entity_poly.type
_entity_poly.pdbx_seq_one_letter_code
_entity_poly.pdbx_strand_id
1 'polypeptide(L)' 'MISKMAINYGKTARGYYDLHCHTKASDGRLPIEKLLRVAKKQKLKGFCVTDHDILESSAKANSVSTDKREII' A
#
# COMPACT_ATOMS: atom_id res chain seq x y z
N MET A 1 -12.21 -17.76 26.24
CA MET A 1 -11.98 -16.29 26.18
C MET A 1 -10.50 -16.05 25.97
N ILE A 2 -10.05 -15.90 24.72
CA ILE A 2 -8.64 -15.61 24.43
C ILE A 2 -8.45 -14.10 24.54
N SER A 3 -7.51 -13.74 25.42
CA SER A 3 -7.17 -12.39 25.86
C SER A 3 -7.14 -11.36 24.73
N LYS A 4 -7.82 -10.23 24.94
CA LYS A 4 -7.82 -9.01 24.11
C LYS A 4 -6.43 -8.35 23.93
N MET A 5 -5.35 -9.01 24.35
CA MET A 5 -4.00 -8.47 24.43
C MET A 5 -3.17 -8.60 23.14
N ALA A 6 -3.62 -9.40 22.16
CA ALA A 6 -2.89 -9.59 20.91
C ALA A 6 -3.18 -8.56 19.80
N ILE A 7 -4.14 -7.64 19.99
CA ILE A 7 -4.54 -6.66 18.96
C ILE A 7 -4.12 -5.25 19.40
N ASN A 8 -2.84 -5.03 19.71
CA ASN A 8 -2.35 -3.66 19.94
C ASN A 8 -0.86 -3.42 19.62
N TYR A 9 -0.26 -4.19 18.70
CA TYR A 9 1.12 -3.96 18.23
C TYR A 9 1.24 -2.90 17.12
N GLY A 10 0.37 -1.87 17.07
CA GLY A 10 0.44 -0.92 15.96
C GLY A 10 -0.25 0.43 16.09
N LYS A 11 -1.13 0.65 17.07
CA LYS A 11 -1.74 1.97 17.28
C LYS A 11 -0.78 2.92 18.02
N THR A 12 0.38 3.17 17.42
CA THR A 12 1.13 4.38 17.74
C THR A 12 0.54 5.53 16.93
N ALA A 13 0.76 6.79 17.32
CA ALA A 13 0.36 7.96 16.54
C ALA A 13 1.01 8.03 15.12
N ARG A 14 1.90 7.07 14.80
CA ARG A 14 2.56 6.88 13.50
C ARG A 14 1.68 5.95 12.67
N GLY A 15 1.10 6.46 11.58
CA GLY A 15 0.25 5.67 10.69
C GLY A 15 1.01 4.53 10.00
N TYR A 16 0.27 3.64 9.34
CA TYR A 16 0.83 2.40 8.76
C TYR A 16 1.39 2.61 7.36
N TYR A 17 2.44 1.87 7.04
CA TYR A 17 3.01 1.76 5.70
C TYR A 17 2.79 0.34 5.19
N ASP A 18 2.45 0.20 3.93
CA ASP A 18 2.40 -1.10 3.26
C ASP A 18 3.52 -1.14 2.22
N LEU A 19 4.53 -1.95 2.47
CA LEU A 19 5.76 -1.96 1.68
C LEU A 19 5.83 -3.12 0.68
N HIS A 20 4.77 -3.94 0.58
CA HIS A 20 4.79 -5.11 -0.29
C HIS A 20 3.39 -5.35 -0.85
N CYS A 21 3.16 -4.86 -2.07
CA CYS A 21 1.88 -5.00 -2.71
C CYS A 21 2.01 -5.21 -4.21
N HIS A 22 1.23 -6.16 -4.70
CA HIS A 22 1.16 -6.53 -6.10
C HIS A 22 -0.08 -5.92 -6.75
N THR A 23 0.08 -5.50 -7.99
CA THR A 23 -0.99 -5.03 -8.86
C THR A 23 -1.38 -6.12 -9.85
N LYS A 24 -2.43 -5.85 -10.62
CA LYS A 24 -2.84 -6.71 -11.75
C LYS A 24 -1.77 -6.84 -12.85
N ALA A 25 -0.69 -6.06 -12.80
CA ALA A 25 0.43 -6.23 -13.71
C ALA A 25 1.19 -7.55 -13.44
N SER A 26 1.17 -8.07 -12.21
CA SER A 26 1.75 -9.38 -11.86
C SER A 26 0.66 -10.36 -11.39
N ASP A 27 0.60 -10.70 -10.09
CA ASP A 27 -0.36 -11.63 -9.47
C ASP A 27 -1.39 -10.93 -8.56
N GLY A 28 -1.33 -9.61 -8.47
CA GLY A 28 -2.27 -8.80 -7.70
C GLY A 28 -3.66 -8.72 -8.34
N ARG A 29 -4.67 -8.40 -7.53
CA ARG A 29 -6.07 -8.42 -7.98
C ARG A 29 -6.58 -7.09 -8.56
N LEU A 30 -5.93 -5.98 -8.20
CA LEU A 30 -6.42 -4.64 -8.53
C LEU A 30 -5.43 -3.90 -9.44
N PRO A 31 -5.92 -3.07 -10.38
CA PRO A 31 -5.08 -2.12 -11.10
C PRO A 31 -4.64 -0.99 -10.15
N ILE A 32 -3.52 -0.35 -10.46
CA ILE A 32 -2.85 0.64 -9.59
C ILE A 32 -3.77 1.78 -9.14
N GLU A 33 -4.67 2.28 -9.99
CA GLU A 33 -5.56 3.40 -9.67
C GLU A 33 -6.63 3.01 -8.65
N LYS A 34 -7.07 1.74 -8.64
CA LYS A 34 -7.96 1.22 -7.58
C LYS A 34 -7.18 1.03 -6.29
N LEU A 35 -5.96 0.54 -6.40
CA LEU A 35 -5.12 0.20 -5.26
C LEU A 35 -4.68 1.48 -4.49
N LEU A 36 -4.31 2.55 -5.18
CA LEU A 36 -4.06 3.88 -4.59
C LEU A 36 -5.28 4.45 -3.85
N ARG A 37 -6.50 4.25 -4.38
CA ARG A 37 -7.74 4.66 -3.70
C ARG A 37 -7.97 3.87 -2.42
N VAL A 38 -7.69 2.57 -2.45
CA VAL A 38 -7.77 1.71 -1.26
C VAL A 38 -6.75 2.15 -0.21
N ALA A 39 -5.49 2.40 -0.59
CA ALA A 39 -4.46 2.89 0.32
C ALA A 39 -4.85 4.21 1.00
N LYS A 40 -5.40 5.17 0.23
CA LYS A 40 -5.95 6.43 0.77
C LYS A 40 -7.11 6.19 1.74
N LYS A 41 -8.05 5.31 1.40
CA LYS A 41 -9.19 4.95 2.27
C LYS A 41 -8.74 4.30 3.58
N GLN A 42 -7.69 3.47 3.51
CA GLN A 42 -7.06 2.84 4.67
C GLN A 42 -6.18 3.79 5.50
N LYS A 43 -6.00 5.04 5.03
CA LYS A 43 -5.17 6.07 5.67
C LYS A 43 -3.71 5.62 5.86
N LEU A 44 -3.17 4.87 4.89
CA LEU A 44 -1.75 4.54 4.86
C LEU A 44 -0.92 5.82 4.72
N LYS A 45 0.21 5.85 5.44
CA LYS A 45 1.20 6.94 5.41
C LYS A 45 2.16 6.81 4.24
N GLY A 46 2.37 5.60 3.75
CA GLY A 46 3.12 5.30 2.55
C GLY A 46 2.75 3.91 2.04
N PHE A 47 3.13 3.65 0.79
CA PHE A 47 2.69 2.47 0.06
C PHE A 47 3.70 2.13 -1.05
N CYS A 48 4.12 0.87 -1.18
CA CYS A 48 5.04 0.43 -2.23
C CYS A 48 4.39 -0.58 -3.18
N VAL A 49 4.72 -0.44 -4.47
CA VAL A 49 4.37 -1.43 -5.50
C VAL A 49 5.57 -2.32 -5.75
N THR A 50 5.44 -3.61 -5.51
CA THR A 50 6.53 -4.60 -5.60
C THR A 50 6.13 -5.75 -6.50
N ASP A 51 5.61 -5.45 -7.70
CA ASP A 51 5.21 -6.45 -8.69
C ASP A 51 6.38 -7.37 -9.08
N HIS A 52 6.08 -8.64 -9.37
CA HIS A 52 7.09 -9.61 -9.81
C HIS A 52 7.69 -9.18 -11.16
N ASP A 53 9.01 -8.92 -11.16
CA ASP A 53 9.84 -8.64 -12.34
C ASP A 53 9.31 -7.54 -13.29
N ILE A 54 8.40 -6.68 -12.81
CA ILE A 54 7.72 -5.64 -13.60
C ILE A 54 7.82 -4.29 -12.89
N LEU A 55 8.36 -3.29 -13.60
CA LEU A 55 8.55 -1.92 -13.07
C LEU A 55 7.52 -0.91 -13.58
N GLU A 56 6.69 -1.27 -14.56
CA GLU A 56 5.78 -0.32 -15.21
C GLU A 56 4.69 0.17 -14.26
N SER A 57 4.22 -0.71 -13.37
CA SER A 57 3.20 -0.40 -12.37
C SER A 57 3.70 0.55 -11.29
N SER A 58 4.96 0.42 -10.83
CA SER A 58 5.58 1.33 -9.87
C SER A 58 5.87 2.69 -10.49
N ALA A 59 6.38 2.72 -11.73
CA ALA A 59 6.56 3.97 -12.49
C ALA A 59 5.23 4.71 -12.71
N LYS A 60 4.16 3.96 -13.02
CA LYS A 60 2.81 4.50 -13.16
C LYS A 60 2.24 4.98 -11.83
N ALA A 61 2.47 4.26 -10.73
CA ALA A 61 2.06 4.68 -9.40
C ALA A 61 2.64 6.06 -9.04
N ASN A 62 3.92 6.27 -9.31
CA ASN A 62 4.62 7.52 -9.06
C ASN A 62 4.06 8.67 -9.94
N SER A 63 3.78 8.38 -11.22
CA SER A 63 3.26 9.36 -12.16
C SER A 63 1.82 9.81 -11.87
N VAL A 64 0.99 8.90 -11.35
CA VAL A 64 -0.43 9.16 -11.07
C VAL A 64 -0.66 9.66 -9.64
N SER A 65 0.30 9.46 -8.74
CA SER A 65 0.18 9.99 -7.38
C SER A 65 0.35 11.50 -7.33
N THR A 66 -0.73 12.19 -6.97
CA THR A 66 -0.70 13.62 -6.65
C THR A 66 -0.23 13.91 -5.22
N ASP A 67 -0.06 12.86 -4.41
CA ASP A 67 0.24 12.94 -2.98
C ASP A 67 1.62 12.34 -2.74
N LYS A 68 2.60 13.18 -2.41
CA LYS A 68 4.01 12.78 -2.22
C LYS A 68 4.29 12.06 -0.89
N ARG A 69 3.25 11.65 -0.16
CA ARG A 69 3.42 10.67 0.92
C ARG A 69 4.21 9.49 0.37
N GLU A 70 5.29 9.09 1.04
CA GLU A 70 6.32 8.18 0.53
C GLU A 70 5.71 6.97 -0.20
N ILE A 71 5.59 7.11 -1.52
CA ILE A 71 5.30 6.02 -2.43
C ILE A 71 6.65 5.68 -3.03
N ILE A 72 7.11 4.47 -2.74
CA ILE A 72 8.40 3.94 -3.18
C ILE A 72 8.14 2.82 -4.17
#